data_AF-A0A6G6PTD3-F1
#
_entry.id   AF-A0A6G6PTD3-F1
#
_cell.length_a   1.000
_cell.length_b   1.000
_cell.length_c   1.000
_cell.angle_alpha   90.00
_cell.angle_beta   90.00
_cell.angle_gamma   90.00
#
_symmetry.space_group_name_H-M   'P 1'
#
loop_
_entity.id
_entity.type
_entity.pdbx_description
1 polymer ?
#
loop_
_entity_poly.entity_id
_entity_poly.type
_entity_poly.pdbx_seq_one_letter_code
_entity_poly.pdbx_strand_id
1 'polypeptide(L)'
;MTKFQFNSFEEIPQDMSNFSYPPFEEINFELPSLLKPEHIAKLPLQHQKKPIIIEVDGLLFLKNLGKGAFCIDPRRWHRIKTYIAQGNVTYPEGLNDEFGVFDGRHRTLLLMQLYKRRFVPVVVDEKQSKEFIAAAKRLKALKF
;
A
#
# COMPACT_ATOMS: atom_id res chain seq x y z
N MET A 1 -1.85 -23.72 -0.28
CA MET A 1 -2.12 -22.84 0.88
C MET A 1 -3.50 -22.22 0.69
N THR A 2 -4.37 -22.30 1.71
CA THR A 2 -5.75 -21.80 1.64
C THR A 2 -5.77 -20.28 1.77
N LYS A 3 -6.41 -19.60 0.81
CA LYS A 3 -6.72 -18.17 0.88
C LYS A 3 -8.18 -18.01 1.32
N PHE A 4 -8.46 -16.95 2.06
CA PHE A 4 -9.82 -16.62 2.52
C PHE A 4 -10.36 -15.45 1.71
N GLN A 5 -11.51 -15.63 1.08
CA GLN A 5 -12.18 -14.58 0.32
C GLN A 5 -13.24 -13.92 1.20
N PHE A 6 -13.20 -12.59 1.27
CA PHE A 6 -14.24 -11.77 1.90
C PHE A 6 -14.94 -10.92 0.84
N ASN A 7 -16.18 -10.50 1.08
CA ASN A 7 -16.93 -9.67 0.13
C ASN A 7 -16.58 -8.19 0.26
N SER A 8 -16.19 -7.74 1.45
CA SER A 8 -15.83 -6.36 1.73
C SER A 8 -14.67 -6.26 2.73
N PHE A 9 -14.21 -5.03 2.97
CA PHE A 9 -13.18 -4.74 3.95
C PHE A 9 -13.66 -5.00 5.38
N GLU A 10 -14.92 -4.68 5.65
CA GLU A 10 -15.57 -4.79 6.96
C GLU A 10 -15.74 -6.25 7.40
N GLU A 11 -15.83 -7.18 6.45
CA GLU A 11 -15.91 -8.62 6.72
C GLU A 11 -14.56 -9.24 7.09
N ILE A 12 -13.43 -8.55 6.85
CA ILE A 12 -12.12 -9.05 7.27
C ILE A 12 -12.06 -9.00 8.80
N PRO A 13 -11.77 -10.14 9.47
CA PRO A 13 -11.69 -10.18 10.92
C PRO A 13 -10.72 -9.12 11.45
N GLN A 14 -11.14 -8.44 12.52
CA GLN A 14 -10.29 -7.51 13.25
C GLN A 14 -9.08 -8.24 13.82
N ASP A 15 -7.99 -7.52 14.00
CA ASP A 15 -6.80 -8.12 14.59
C ASP A 15 -7.03 -8.46 16.07
N MET A 16 -6.93 -9.76 16.36
CA MET A 16 -7.04 -10.33 17.71
C MET A 16 -5.70 -10.92 18.16
N SER A 17 -4.59 -10.49 17.55
CA SER A 17 -3.27 -10.99 17.93
C SER A 17 -2.64 -10.16 19.03
N ASN A 18 -1.71 -10.76 19.78
CA ASN A 18 -1.01 -10.10 20.89
C ASN A 18 0.10 -9.13 20.41
N PHE A 19 0.02 -8.62 19.18
CA PHE A 19 0.99 -7.64 18.71
C PHE A 19 0.67 -6.28 19.34
N SER A 20 1.72 -5.57 19.76
CA SER A 20 1.65 -4.14 20.03
C SER A 20 2.10 -3.40 18.78
N TYR A 21 1.30 -2.46 18.31
CA TYR A 21 1.60 -1.66 17.13
C TYR A 21 2.02 -0.26 17.57
N PRO A 22 3.12 0.29 17.04
CA PRO A 22 3.47 1.68 17.30
C PRO A 22 2.41 2.62 16.70
N PRO A 23 2.28 3.86 17.20
CA PRO A 23 1.49 4.92 16.55
C PRO A 23 1.80 5.02 15.06
N PHE A 24 0.81 5.42 14.26
CA PHE A 24 0.98 5.45 12.80
C PHE A 24 2.11 6.39 12.38
N GLU A 25 2.23 7.51 13.08
CA GLU A 25 3.22 8.56 12.88
C GLU A 25 4.65 8.09 13.21
N GLU A 26 4.77 7.01 14.01
CA GLU A 26 6.05 6.39 14.37
C GLU A 26 6.44 5.23 13.43
N ILE A 27 5.59 4.89 12.44
CA ILE A 27 5.95 3.89 11.43
C ILE A 27 7.06 4.46 10.53
N ASN A 28 8.19 3.76 10.49
CA ASN A 28 9.23 3.95 9.49
C ASN A 28 8.79 3.32 8.17
N PHE A 29 8.34 4.18 7.23
CA PHE A 29 7.98 3.72 5.91
C PHE A 29 9.20 3.65 4.97
N GLU A 30 9.49 2.45 4.47
CA GLU A 30 10.60 2.20 3.55
C GLU A 30 10.16 2.17 2.09
N LEU A 31 11.03 2.63 1.20
CA LEU A 31 10.85 2.43 -0.24
C LEU A 31 10.99 0.93 -0.60
N PRO A 32 10.16 0.42 -1.53
CA PRO A 32 10.36 -0.88 -2.14
C PRO A 32 11.77 -1.01 -2.71
N SER A 33 12.36 -2.22 -2.69
CA SER A 33 13.76 -2.43 -3.06
C SER A 33 14.13 -1.77 -4.40
N LEU A 34 13.31 -1.94 -5.45
CA LEU A 34 13.59 -1.38 -6.78
C LEU A 34 13.51 0.16 -6.84
N LEU A 35 12.94 0.79 -5.81
CA LEU A 35 12.83 2.24 -5.66
C LEU A 35 13.83 2.79 -4.64
N LYS A 36 14.69 1.96 -4.04
CA LYS A 36 15.74 2.44 -3.14
C LYS A 36 16.86 3.16 -3.93
N PRO A 37 17.43 4.26 -3.41
CA PRO A 37 18.43 5.06 -4.13
C PRO A 37 19.62 4.25 -4.65
N GLU A 38 20.10 3.29 -3.87
CA GLU A 38 21.23 2.43 -4.22
C GLU A 38 20.95 1.48 -5.40
N HIS A 39 19.69 1.17 -5.67
CA HIS A 39 19.28 0.39 -6.83
C HIS A 39 18.98 1.29 -8.02
N ILE A 40 18.33 2.44 -7.80
CA ILE A 40 18.06 3.42 -8.85
C ILE A 40 19.37 3.93 -9.48
N ALA A 41 20.38 4.24 -8.66
CA ALA A 41 21.66 4.77 -9.16
C ALA A 41 22.42 3.81 -10.09
N LYS A 42 22.10 2.51 -10.04
CA LYS A 42 22.69 1.48 -10.92
C LYS A 42 21.99 1.38 -12.29
N LEU A 43 20.83 2.00 -12.44
CA LEU A 43 20.07 1.99 -13.70
C LEU A 43 20.56 3.09 -14.65
N PRO A 44 20.47 2.88 -15.98
CA PRO A 44 20.66 3.96 -16.96
C PRO A 44 19.75 5.15 -16.67
N LEU A 45 20.21 6.38 -16.92
CA LEU A 45 19.50 7.62 -16.57
C LEU A 45 18.02 7.63 -17.04
N GLN A 46 17.74 7.10 -18.24
CA GLN A 46 16.37 7.03 -18.75
C GLN A 46 15.44 6.13 -17.92
N HIS A 47 15.98 5.10 -17.25
CA HIS A 47 15.26 4.14 -16.41
C HIS A 47 15.31 4.48 -14.92
N GLN A 48 16.07 5.50 -14.52
CA GLN A 48 16.07 5.96 -13.15
C GLN A 48 14.69 6.49 -12.78
N LYS A 49 14.15 5.95 -11.70
CA LYS A 49 12.87 6.35 -11.12
C LYS A 49 13.08 7.40 -10.05
N LYS A 50 12.11 8.28 -9.84
CA LYS A 50 12.11 9.23 -8.73
C LYS A 50 10.85 9.00 -7.91
N PRO A 51 10.92 8.20 -6.83
CA PRO A 51 9.74 7.86 -6.05
C PRO A 51 9.17 9.10 -5.37
N ILE A 52 7.85 9.24 -5.39
CA ILE A 52 7.11 10.24 -4.62
C ILE A 52 6.02 9.55 -3.79
N ILE A 53 5.70 10.13 -2.64
CA ILE A 53 4.69 9.60 -1.72
C ILE A 53 3.41 10.41 -1.83
N ILE A 54 2.27 9.72 -1.94
CA ILE A 54 0.94 10.32 -2.06
C ILE A 54 0.00 9.65 -1.06
N GLU A 55 -0.77 10.41 -0.28
CA GLU A 55 -1.84 9.85 0.54
C GLU A 55 -3.12 9.64 -0.29
N VAL A 56 -3.60 8.39 -0.34
CA VAL A 56 -4.75 7.99 -1.15
C VAL A 56 -5.79 7.19 -0.35
N ASP A 57 -7.05 7.26 -0.75
CA ASP A 57 -8.13 6.43 -0.25
C ASP A 57 -7.82 4.95 -0.53
N GLY A 58 -7.66 4.17 0.54
CA GLY A 58 -7.19 2.79 0.43
C GLY A 58 -8.17 1.85 -0.29
N LEU A 59 -9.49 1.99 -0.18
CA LEU A 59 -10.36 1.06 -0.94
C LEU A 59 -10.47 1.47 -2.41
N LEU A 60 -10.46 2.77 -2.72
CA LEU A 60 -10.40 3.20 -4.10
C LEU A 60 -9.09 2.75 -4.75
N PHE A 61 -7.98 2.83 -4.02
CA PHE A 61 -6.67 2.37 -4.47
C PHE A 61 -6.65 0.86 -4.80
N LEU A 62 -7.43 0.05 -4.07
CA LEU A 62 -7.53 -1.40 -4.31
C LEU A 62 -8.58 -1.79 -5.36
N LYS A 63 -9.32 -0.82 -5.92
CA LYS A 63 -10.50 -1.07 -6.77
C LYS A 63 -10.18 -1.86 -8.03
N ASN A 64 -9.00 -1.68 -8.61
CA ASN A 64 -8.53 -2.39 -9.80
C ASN A 64 -8.44 -3.91 -9.61
N LEU A 65 -8.40 -4.39 -8.36
CA LEU A 65 -8.36 -5.81 -8.04
C LEU A 65 -9.74 -6.47 -7.96
N GLY A 66 -10.83 -5.70 -8.00
CA GLY A 66 -12.19 -6.18 -7.83
C GLY A 66 -12.35 -7.02 -6.55
N LYS A 67 -13.01 -8.19 -6.67
CA LYS A 67 -13.17 -9.12 -5.54
C LYS A 67 -11.82 -9.60 -4.98
N GLY A 68 -10.77 -9.64 -5.80
CA GLY A 68 -9.43 -10.03 -5.38
C GLY A 68 -8.81 -9.10 -4.34
N ALA A 69 -9.31 -7.87 -4.17
CA ALA A 69 -8.86 -6.94 -3.14
C ALA A 69 -8.86 -7.60 -1.76
N PHE A 70 -9.93 -8.33 -1.41
CA PHE A 70 -10.15 -8.91 -0.07
C PHE A 70 -9.80 -10.41 0.03
N CYS A 71 -8.99 -10.94 -0.89
CA CYS A 71 -8.54 -12.34 -0.82
C CYS A 71 -7.32 -12.51 0.10
N ILE A 72 -7.51 -12.86 1.37
CA ILE A 72 -6.43 -12.88 2.36
C ILE A 72 -5.64 -14.19 2.33
N ASP A 73 -4.31 -14.05 2.22
CA ASP A 73 -3.39 -15.14 2.50
C ASP A 73 -3.00 -15.03 3.99
N PRO A 74 -3.35 -15.99 4.85
CA PRO A 74 -3.15 -15.88 6.29
C PRO A 74 -1.68 -15.81 6.69
N ARG A 75 -0.78 -16.49 5.97
CA ARG A 75 0.66 -16.46 6.28
C ARG A 75 1.24 -15.10 5.91
N ARG A 76 0.89 -14.58 4.72
CA ARG A 76 1.30 -13.24 4.31
C ARG A 76 0.71 -12.19 5.26
N TRP A 77 -0.57 -12.30 5.61
CA TRP A 77 -1.23 -11.41 6.57
C TRP A 77 -0.50 -11.36 7.91
N HIS A 78 -0.20 -12.51 8.51
CA HIS A 78 0.53 -12.58 9.76
C HIS A 78 1.94 -11.97 9.66
N ARG A 79 2.70 -12.32 8.62
CA ARG A 79 4.04 -11.75 8.38
C ARG A 79 4.02 -10.22 8.28
N ILE A 80 2.98 -9.67 7.66
CA ILE A 80 2.81 -8.22 7.53
C ILE A 80 2.55 -7.57 8.87
N LYS A 81 1.67 -8.17 9.69
CA LYS A 81 1.47 -7.70 11.07
C LYS A 81 2.77 -7.68 11.87
N THR A 82 3.63 -8.69 11.73
CA THR A 82 4.91 -8.76 12.44
C THR A 82 5.79 -7.54 12.16
N TYR A 83 5.97 -7.15 10.90
CA TYR A 83 6.83 -6.00 10.60
C TYR A 83 6.15 -4.65 10.92
N ILE A 84 4.81 -4.55 10.82
CA ILE A 84 4.09 -3.36 11.30
C ILE A 84 4.30 -3.19 12.81
N ALA A 85 4.24 -4.28 13.58
CA ALA A 85 4.52 -4.28 15.02
C ALA A 85 5.98 -3.89 15.34
N GLN A 86 6.91 -4.17 14.45
CA GLN A 86 8.31 -3.72 14.53
C GLN A 86 8.50 -2.27 14.06
N GLY A 87 7.43 -1.58 13.66
CA GLY A 87 7.48 -0.19 13.19
C GLY A 87 8.07 0.02 11.81
N ASN A 88 8.27 -1.04 11.00
CA ASN A 88 8.88 -0.92 9.68
C ASN A 88 7.92 -1.43 8.61
N VAL A 89 7.54 -0.57 7.66
CA VAL A 89 6.57 -0.92 6.62
C VAL A 89 7.06 -0.43 5.27
N THR A 90 7.25 -1.34 4.31
CA THR A 90 7.48 -0.90 2.94
C THR A 90 6.22 -0.22 2.39
N TYR A 91 6.34 0.89 1.67
CA TYR A 91 5.19 1.56 1.03
C TYR A 91 4.44 0.62 0.06
N PRO A 92 3.10 0.60 0.05
CA PRO A 92 2.33 0.09 -1.08
C PRO A 92 2.68 0.85 -2.35
N GLU A 93 2.67 0.17 -3.49
CA GLU A 93 3.10 0.70 -4.78
C GLU A 93 1.90 0.93 -5.67
N GLY A 94 1.79 2.13 -6.24
CA GLY A 94 0.77 2.45 -7.24
C GLY A 94 1.15 1.95 -8.64
N LEU A 95 0.14 1.76 -9.47
CA LEU A 95 0.31 1.51 -10.90
C LEU A 95 0.89 2.74 -11.60
N ASN A 96 1.56 2.48 -12.72
CA ASN A 96 2.24 3.50 -13.50
C ASN A 96 1.28 4.24 -14.46
N ASP A 97 0.36 3.53 -15.08
CA ASP A 97 -0.42 4.06 -16.21
C ASP A 97 -1.87 4.40 -15.83
N GLU A 98 -2.28 4.05 -14.61
CA GLU A 98 -3.62 4.33 -14.08
C GLU A 98 -3.63 4.39 -12.56
N PHE A 99 -4.76 4.80 -11.97
CA PHE A 99 -4.92 4.76 -10.51
C PHE A 99 -5.28 3.35 -10.06
N GLY A 100 -4.41 2.75 -9.24
CA GLY A 100 -4.67 1.47 -8.59
C GLY A 100 -3.41 0.91 -7.94
N VAL A 101 -3.56 -0.22 -7.25
CA VAL A 101 -2.45 -0.89 -6.59
C VAL A 101 -1.68 -1.78 -7.56
N PHE A 102 -0.35 -1.66 -7.54
CA PHE A 102 0.59 -2.58 -8.18
C PHE A 102 1.05 -3.65 -7.17
N ASP A 103 1.52 -3.23 -5.98
CA ASP A 103 1.82 -4.12 -4.85
C ASP A 103 1.45 -3.48 -3.51
N GLY A 104 1.38 -4.29 -2.46
CA GLY A 104 1.06 -3.82 -1.12
C GLY A 104 -0.43 -3.84 -0.79
N ARG A 105 -1.21 -4.65 -1.51
CA ARG A 105 -2.64 -4.89 -1.20
C ARG A 105 -2.90 -5.23 0.27
N HIS A 106 -2.23 -6.26 0.79
CA HIS A 106 -2.40 -6.67 2.20
C HIS A 106 -1.89 -5.60 3.17
N ARG A 107 -0.82 -4.87 2.82
CA ARG A 107 -0.31 -3.75 3.62
C ARG A 107 -1.35 -2.63 3.71
N THR A 108 -1.95 -2.27 2.59
CA THR A 108 -3.02 -1.27 2.52
C THR A 108 -4.18 -1.64 3.46
N LEU A 109 -4.69 -2.87 3.33
CA LEU A 109 -5.80 -3.34 4.18
C LEU A 109 -5.43 -3.36 5.67
N LEU A 110 -4.23 -3.84 6.02
CA LEU A 110 -3.79 -3.88 7.42
C LEU A 110 -3.57 -2.49 8.00
N LEU A 111 -2.95 -1.57 7.27
CA LEU A 111 -2.78 -0.19 7.73
C LEU A 111 -4.14 0.48 7.96
N MET A 112 -5.10 0.27 7.07
CA MET A 112 -6.46 0.79 7.26
C MET A 112 -7.13 0.20 8.50
N GLN A 113 -7.02 -1.12 8.71
CA GLN A 113 -7.70 -1.82 9.79
C GLN A 113 -7.09 -1.48 11.15
N LEU A 114 -5.77 -1.64 11.28
CA LEU A 114 -5.04 -1.47 12.55
C LEU A 114 -5.10 -0.03 13.05
N TYR A 115 -5.01 0.94 12.14
CA TYR A 115 -4.97 2.36 12.48
C TYR A 115 -6.31 3.07 12.31
N LYS A 116 -7.38 2.35 11.93
CA LYS A 116 -8.72 2.90 11.67
C LYS A 116 -8.67 4.10 10.72
N ARG A 117 -7.81 4.03 9.69
CA ARG A 117 -7.57 5.11 8.72
C ARG A 117 -8.11 4.73 7.35
N ARG A 118 -8.65 5.73 6.66
CA ARG A 118 -9.09 5.58 5.27
C ARG A 118 -7.99 5.85 4.26
N PHE A 119 -7.13 6.82 4.57
CA PHE A 119 -6.06 7.27 3.68
C PHE A 119 -4.73 6.62 4.08
N VAL A 120 -4.05 6.05 3.09
CA VAL A 120 -2.76 5.38 3.23
C VAL A 120 -1.72 6.07 2.33
N PRO A 121 -0.47 6.19 2.78
CA PRO A 121 0.60 6.67 1.94
C PRO A 121 1.03 5.56 0.97
N VAL A 122 1.15 5.90 -0.30
CA VAL A 122 1.60 4.99 -1.37
C VAL A 122 2.73 5.64 -2.16
N VAL A 123 3.61 4.82 -2.72
CA VAL A 123 4.70 5.29 -3.58
C VAL A 123 4.36 5.11 -5.04
N VAL A 124 4.69 6.11 -5.85
CA VAL A 124 4.64 6.08 -7.32
C VAL A 124 5.92 6.69 -7.89
N ASP A 125 6.24 6.41 -9.16
CA ASP A 125 7.33 7.09 -9.85
C ASP A 125 6.87 8.48 -10.32
N GLU A 126 7.67 9.53 -10.07
CA GLU A 126 7.37 10.92 -10.46
C GLU A 126 7.05 11.02 -11.95
N LYS A 127 7.79 10.30 -12.80
CA LYS A 127 7.59 10.30 -14.27
C LYS A 127 6.16 9.91 -14.68
N GLN A 128 5.53 9.05 -13.88
CA GLN A 128 4.22 8.44 -14.13
C GLN A 128 3.15 8.93 -13.15
N SER A 129 3.55 9.79 -12.22
CA SER A 129 2.67 10.29 -11.17
C SER A 129 1.54 11.18 -11.70
N LYS A 130 1.72 11.84 -12.85
CA LYS A 130 0.73 12.78 -13.39
C LYS A 130 -0.58 12.08 -13.72
N GLU A 131 -0.52 10.96 -14.43
CA GLU A 131 -1.66 10.14 -14.82
C GLU A 131 -2.32 9.53 -13.58
N PHE A 132 -1.51 8.98 -12.67
CA PHE A 132 -1.98 8.44 -11.40
C PHE A 132 -2.73 9.49 -10.56
N ILE A 133 -2.14 10.67 -10.37
CA ILE A 133 -2.72 11.79 -9.61
C ILE A 133 -3.98 12.31 -10.28
N ALA A 134 -3.99 12.47 -11.61
CA ALA A 134 -5.16 12.93 -12.36
C ALA A 134 -6.33 11.94 -12.23
N ALA A 135 -6.06 10.64 -12.33
CA ALA A 135 -7.06 9.60 -12.08
C ALA A 135 -7.54 9.60 -10.62
N ALA A 136 -6.63 9.71 -9.65
CA ALA A 136 -6.97 9.80 -8.23
C ALA A 136 -7.88 11.01 -7.93
N LYS A 137 -7.60 12.18 -8.51
CA LYS A 137 -8.44 13.38 -8.38
C LYS A 137 -9.85 13.16 -8.91
N ARG A 138 -9.99 12.58 -10.11
CA ARG A 138 -11.30 12.26 -10.71
C ARG A 138 -12.11 11.31 -9.84
N LEU A 139 -11.45 10.36 -9.18
CA LEU A 139 -12.07 9.40 -8.26
C LEU A 139 -12.29 9.95 -6.86
N LYS A 140 -11.87 11.20 -6.57
CA LYS A 140 -11.85 11.78 -5.21
C LYS A 140 -11.08 10.91 -4.21
N ALA A 141 -10.00 10.29 -4.68
CA ALA A 141 -9.18 9.37 -3.90
C ALA A 141 -8.00 10.05 -3.21
N LEU A 142 -7.77 11.36 -3.40
CA LEU A 142 -6.71 12.08 -2.69
C LEU A 142 -7.23 12.65 -1.38
N LYS A 143 -6.37 12.69 -0.36
CA LYS A 143 -6.64 13.40 0.89
C LYS A 143 -6.50 14.91 0.62
N PHE A 144 -7.58 15.67 0.84
CA PHE A 144 -7.63 17.12 0.70
C PHE A 144 -7.46 17.80 2.06
#